data_AF-A0A3G9IHG1-F1
#
_entry.id   AF-A0A3G9IHG1-F1
#
_cell.length_a   1.000
_cell.length_b   1.000
_cell.length_c   1.000
_cell.angle_alpha   90.00
_cell.angle_beta   90.00
_cell.angle_gamma   90.00
#
_symmetry.space_group_name_H-M   'P 1'
#
loop_
_entity.id
_entity.type
_entity.pdbx_description
1 polymer ?
#
loop_
_entity_poly.entity_id
_entity_poly.type
_entity_poly.pdbx_seq_one_letter_code
_entity_poly.pdbx_strand_id
1 'polypeptide(L)'
;MEVVDVLGAVTRWRSRRTWADDWLIESRSESTGPAGTFIDEMTRTAEPGVVEVLAVLAAAAAAVPEELDWVGAGPLEDLLSHRGHGASVINEVEQTAARVPALKAALASVWVSEGVETDVRHRLVALGARDLSVQGETH
;
A
#
# COMPACT_ATOMS: atom_id res chain seq x y z
N MET A 1 15.74 0.52 8.82
CA MET A 1 14.42 1.12 9.11
C MET A 1 14.14 0.88 10.58
N GLU A 2 13.51 1.83 11.25
CA GLU A 2 13.33 1.81 12.70
C GLU A 2 11.93 2.30 13.07
N VAL A 3 11.29 1.66 14.04
CA VAL A 3 10.06 2.12 14.69
C VAL A 3 10.23 2.02 16.20
N VAL A 4 9.69 3.00 16.91
CA VAL A 4 9.58 2.99 18.37
C VAL A 4 8.14 2.63 18.71
N ASP A 5 7.94 1.57 19.48
CA ASP A 5 6.60 1.18 19.93
C ASP A 5 6.08 2.09 21.06
N VAL A 6 4.81 1.90 21.44
CA VAL A 6 4.14 2.65 22.52
C VAL A 6 4.78 2.49 23.90
N LEU A 7 5.66 1.51 24.08
CA LEU A 7 6.42 1.25 25.31
C LEU A 7 7.86 1.80 25.23
N GLY A 8 8.23 2.44 24.12
CA GLY A 8 9.57 2.99 23.88
C GLY A 8 10.58 1.94 23.39
N ALA A 9 10.15 0.72 23.05
CA ALA A 9 11.03 -0.29 22.49
C ALA A 9 11.33 0.01 21.02
N VAL A 10 12.60 -0.09 20.65
CA VAL A 10 13.07 0.21 19.30
C VAL A 10 13.16 -1.09 18.50
N THR A 11 12.33 -1.22 17.47
CA THR A 11 12.43 -2.28 16.47
C THR A 11 13.25 -1.80 15.29
N ARG A 12 14.28 -2.57 14.91
CA ARG A 12 15.15 -2.27 13.76
C ARG A 12 15.17 -3.42 12.77
N TRP A 13 14.85 -3.12 11.52
CA TRP A 13 15.03 -4.05 10.41
C TRP A 13 16.34 -3.79 9.68
N ARG A 14 17.05 -4.89 9.40
CA ARG A 14 18.32 -4.88 8.67
C ARG A 14 18.15 -4.49 7.20
N SER A 15 16.99 -4.79 6.63
CA SER A 15 16.62 -4.42 5.27
C SER A 15 15.11 -4.22 5.12
N ARG A 16 14.68 -3.66 3.99
CA ARG A 16 13.25 -3.61 3.61
C ARG A 16 12.65 -5.01 3.46
N ARG A 17 13.45 -5.99 3.03
CA ARG A 17 12.96 -7.36 2.92
C ARG A 17 12.62 -7.96 4.28
N THR A 18 13.50 -7.80 5.28
CA THR A 18 13.24 -8.35 6.61
C THR A 18 12.04 -7.67 7.29
N TRP A 19 11.78 -6.39 7.00
CA TRP A 19 10.57 -5.72 7.44
C TRP A 19 9.31 -6.29 6.76
N ALA A 20 9.35 -6.49 5.44
CA ALA A 20 8.20 -7.06 4.72
C ALA A 20 7.87 -8.48 5.18
N ASP A 21 8.88 -9.28 5.51
CA ASP A 21 8.69 -10.61 6.11
C ASP A 21 7.96 -10.53 7.46
N ASP A 22 8.35 -9.58 8.33
CA ASP A 22 7.67 -9.37 9.61
C ASP A 22 6.23 -8.87 9.42
N TRP A 23 5.98 -7.95 8.47
CA TRP A 23 4.63 -7.49 8.16
C TRP A 23 3.72 -8.64 7.72
N LEU A 24 4.21 -9.56 6.88
CA LEU A 24 3.45 -10.73 6.44
C LEU A 24 3.17 -11.72 7.58
N ILE A 25 4.02 -11.78 8.59
CA ILE A 25 3.77 -12.57 9.80
C ILE A 25 2.67 -11.89 10.64
N GLU A 26 2.79 -10.59 10.85
CA GLU A 26 1.83 -9.78 11.61
C GLU A 26 0.43 -9.82 10.96
N SER A 27 0.34 -9.62 9.64
CA SER A 27 -0.92 -9.56 8.89
C SER A 27 -1.74 -10.85 8.97
N ARG A 28 -1.08 -12.01 9.08
CA ARG A 28 -1.73 -13.33 9.25
C ARG A 28 -2.24 -13.56 10.68
N SER A 29 -1.77 -12.78 11.65
CA SER A 29 -1.99 -13.01 13.08
C SER A 29 -3.13 -12.18 13.70
N GLU A 30 -3.82 -11.37 12.90
CA GLU A 30 -4.80 -10.35 13.34
C GLU A 30 -4.25 -9.38 14.42
N SER A 31 -2.93 -9.30 14.57
CA SER A 31 -2.27 -8.42 15.54
C SER A 31 -1.47 -7.32 14.84
N THR A 32 -1.66 -6.08 15.27
CA THR A 32 -0.84 -4.95 14.81
C THR A 32 0.49 -4.97 15.56
N GLY A 33 1.57 -5.30 14.85
CA GLY A 33 2.92 -5.23 15.40
C GLY A 33 3.69 -4.01 14.88
N PRO A 34 5.00 -3.94 15.19
CA PRO A 34 5.86 -2.85 14.76
C PRO A 34 5.94 -2.71 13.23
N ALA A 35 5.87 -3.80 12.47
CA ALA A 35 5.97 -3.74 11.01
C ALA A 35 4.73 -3.11 10.38
N GLY A 36 3.54 -3.43 10.89
CA GLY A 36 2.27 -2.77 10.56
C GLY A 36 2.31 -1.28 10.93
N THR A 37 2.70 -0.99 12.18
CA THR A 37 2.82 0.41 12.67
C THR A 37 3.74 1.25 11.78
N PHE A 38 4.85 0.69 11.30
CA PHE A 38 5.76 1.38 10.38
C PHE A 38 5.08 1.81 9.09
N ILE A 39 4.40 0.89 8.42
CA ILE A 39 3.80 1.20 7.11
C ILE A 39 2.57 2.07 7.27
N ASP A 40 1.78 1.88 8.33
CA ASP A 40 0.65 2.74 8.65
C ASP A 40 1.10 4.20 8.83
N GLU A 41 2.24 4.43 9.50
CA GLU A 41 2.80 5.77 9.64
C GLU A 41 3.20 6.37 8.30
N MET A 42 3.91 5.60 7.47
CA MET A 42 4.38 6.05 6.16
C MET A 42 3.21 6.36 5.20
N THR A 43 2.16 5.54 5.21
CA THR A 43 0.99 5.71 4.33
C THR A 43 0.12 6.88 4.79
N ARG A 44 -0.05 7.05 6.12
CA ARG A 44 -0.79 8.16 6.74
C ARG A 44 -0.16 9.53 6.51
N THR A 45 1.14 9.59 6.26
CA THR A 45 1.88 10.86 6.08
C THR A 45 2.44 11.03 4.67
N ALA A 46 2.24 10.04 3.79
CA ALA A 46 2.86 9.97 2.46
C ALA A 46 4.39 10.22 2.51
N GLU A 47 5.09 9.58 3.47
CA GLU A 47 6.53 9.73 3.63
C GLU A 47 7.29 9.50 2.31
N PRO A 48 8.35 10.26 2.01
CA PRO A 48 9.18 10.02 0.84
C PRO A 48 9.66 8.56 0.76
N GLY A 49 9.43 7.94 -0.40
CA GLY A 49 9.79 6.54 -0.65
C GLY A 49 8.77 5.51 -0.17
N VAL A 50 7.58 5.91 0.29
CA VAL A 50 6.49 4.98 0.65
C VAL A 50 6.12 4.04 -0.51
N VAL A 51 6.09 4.52 -1.75
CA VAL A 51 5.78 3.68 -2.92
C VAL A 51 6.85 2.60 -3.13
N GLU A 52 8.13 2.93 -2.94
CA GLU A 52 9.22 1.97 -3.03
C GLU A 52 9.13 0.90 -1.92
N VAL A 53 8.75 1.30 -0.70
CA VAL A 53 8.52 0.37 0.42
C VAL A 53 7.34 -0.57 0.10
N LEU A 54 6.22 -0.04 -0.39
CA LEU A 54 5.06 -0.82 -0.83
C LEU A 54 5.41 -1.77 -1.99
N ALA A 55 6.28 -1.36 -2.90
CA ALA A 55 6.76 -2.23 -3.97
C ALA A 55 7.58 -3.41 -3.44
N VAL A 56 8.42 -3.19 -2.41
CA VAL A 56 9.13 -4.29 -1.73
C VAL A 56 8.15 -5.22 -1.02
N LEU A 57 7.14 -4.67 -0.36
CA LEU A 57 6.10 -5.47 0.30
C LEU A 57 5.31 -6.31 -0.70
N ALA A 58 4.84 -5.71 -1.80
CA ALA A 58 4.14 -6.42 -2.86
C ALA A 58 5.02 -7.53 -3.48
N ALA A 59 6.30 -7.25 -3.75
CA ALA A 59 7.23 -8.26 -4.23
C ALA A 59 7.43 -9.40 -3.22
N ALA A 60 7.33 -9.13 -1.91
CA ALA A 60 7.41 -10.15 -0.88
C ALA A 60 6.17 -11.03 -0.79
N ALA A 61 5.00 -10.43 -0.97
CA ALA A 61 3.70 -11.11 -0.99
C ALA A 61 3.41 -11.86 -2.30
N ALA A 62 4.15 -11.59 -3.38
CA ALA A 62 3.83 -12.05 -4.74
C ALA A 62 3.65 -13.57 -4.92
N ALA A 63 4.22 -14.38 -4.04
CA ALA A 63 4.09 -15.84 -4.10
C ALA A 63 2.74 -16.37 -3.59
N VAL A 64 2.01 -15.57 -2.80
CA VAL A 64 0.73 -15.94 -2.17
C VAL A 64 -0.32 -14.90 -2.58
N PRO A 65 -1.27 -15.25 -3.47
CA PRO A 65 -2.24 -14.28 -4.00
C PRO A 65 -3.01 -13.53 -2.92
N GLU A 66 -3.42 -14.22 -1.85
CA GLU A 66 -4.13 -13.63 -0.72
C GLU A 66 -3.31 -12.55 0.00
N GLU A 67 -2.01 -12.77 0.18
CA GLU A 67 -1.12 -11.77 0.80
C GLU A 67 -0.96 -10.56 -0.11
N LEU A 68 -0.89 -10.77 -1.41
CA LEU A 68 -0.79 -9.68 -2.37
C LEU A 68 -2.07 -8.84 -2.39
N ASP A 69 -3.23 -9.48 -2.22
CA ASP A 69 -4.51 -8.80 -2.05
C ASP A 69 -4.53 -7.96 -0.76
N TRP A 70 -3.97 -8.45 0.34
CA TRP A 70 -3.83 -7.67 1.58
C TRP A 70 -2.94 -6.44 1.41
N VAL A 71 -1.87 -6.51 0.61
CA VAL A 71 -1.04 -5.33 0.31
C VAL A 71 -1.85 -4.27 -0.43
N GLY A 72 -2.67 -4.69 -1.40
CA GLY A 72 -3.57 -3.83 -2.15
C GLY A 72 -4.64 -3.18 -1.27
N ALA A 73 -5.48 -4.02 -0.65
CA ALA A 73 -6.64 -3.59 0.14
C ALA A 73 -6.28 -2.98 1.52
N GLY A 74 -5.02 -3.10 1.95
CA GLY A 74 -4.51 -2.47 3.16
C GLY A 74 -3.67 -1.25 2.82
N PRO A 75 -2.34 -1.30 3.00
CA PRO A 75 -1.51 -0.10 3.04
C PRO A 75 -1.45 0.67 1.72
N LEU A 76 -1.65 0.02 0.56
CA LEU A 76 -1.71 0.71 -0.73
C LEU A 76 -3.02 1.51 -0.90
N GLU A 77 -4.16 0.93 -0.54
CA GLU A 77 -5.45 1.63 -0.50
C GLU A 77 -5.45 2.74 0.53
N ASP A 78 -4.89 2.50 1.72
CA ASP A 78 -4.77 3.51 2.77
C ASP A 78 -3.98 4.72 2.27
N LEU A 79 -2.80 4.51 1.67
CA LEU A 79 -2.01 5.61 1.10
C LEU A 79 -2.83 6.44 0.11
N LEU A 80 -3.53 5.78 -0.81
CA LEU A 80 -4.21 6.46 -1.93
C LEU A 80 -5.52 7.13 -1.52
N SER A 81 -6.17 6.65 -0.46
CA SER A 81 -7.47 7.15 0.03
C SER A 81 -7.35 8.43 0.85
N HIS A 82 -6.16 8.75 1.35
CA HIS A 82 -5.90 10.02 2.04
C HIS A 82 -5.91 11.19 1.04
N ARG A 83 -6.64 12.25 1.41
CA ARG A 83 -6.84 13.42 0.55
C ARG A 83 -5.50 14.03 0.11
N GLY A 84 -5.30 14.16 -1.20
CA GLY A 84 -4.10 14.74 -1.80
C GLY A 84 -2.88 13.80 -1.88
N HIS A 85 -2.91 12.64 -1.21
CA HIS A 85 -1.80 11.68 -1.29
C HIS A 85 -1.70 11.08 -2.68
N GLY A 86 -2.82 10.63 -3.25
CA GLY A 86 -2.89 10.10 -4.61
C GLY A 86 -2.24 11.03 -5.63
N ALA A 87 -2.58 12.32 -5.63
CA ALA A 87 -1.97 13.31 -6.51
C ALA A 87 -0.46 13.47 -6.29
N SER A 88 0.01 13.35 -5.05
CA SER A 88 1.44 13.47 -4.72
C SER A 88 2.28 12.27 -5.17
N VAL A 89 1.72 11.05 -5.15
CA VAL A 89 2.47 9.81 -5.41
C VAL A 89 2.18 9.15 -6.76
N ILE A 90 1.13 9.55 -7.48
CA ILE A 90 0.66 8.83 -8.68
C ILE A 90 1.73 8.63 -9.76
N ASN A 91 2.60 9.62 -9.97
CA ASN A 91 3.69 9.51 -10.94
C ASN A 91 4.70 8.43 -10.52
N GLU A 92 4.98 8.32 -9.22
CA GLU A 92 5.89 7.30 -8.68
C GLU A 92 5.23 5.92 -8.71
N VAL A 93 3.93 5.83 -8.41
CA VAL A 93 3.15 4.59 -8.51
C VAL A 93 3.19 4.05 -9.94
N GLU A 94 2.91 4.87 -10.96
CA GLU A 94 2.98 4.45 -12.36
C GLU A 94 4.37 3.96 -12.76
N GLN A 95 5.40 4.72 -12.43
CA GLN A 95 6.79 4.38 -12.76
C GLN A 95 7.23 3.09 -12.07
N THR A 96 6.82 2.90 -10.83
CA THR A 96 7.19 1.72 -10.03
C THR A 96 6.39 0.50 -10.47
N ALA A 97 5.09 0.63 -10.73
CA ALA A 97 4.24 -0.46 -11.24
C ALA A 97 4.67 -0.94 -12.63
N ALA A 98 5.24 -0.05 -13.46
CA ALA A 98 5.84 -0.43 -14.74
C ALA A 98 7.08 -1.32 -14.58
N ARG A 99 7.79 -1.24 -13.45
CA ARG A 99 9.03 -1.97 -13.16
C ARG A 99 8.85 -3.16 -12.22
N VAL A 100 7.82 -3.11 -11.37
CA VAL A 100 7.52 -4.09 -10.33
C VAL A 100 6.14 -4.69 -10.61
N PRO A 101 6.07 -5.83 -11.34
CA PRO A 101 4.80 -6.46 -11.70
C PRO A 101 3.92 -6.81 -10.49
N ALA A 102 4.53 -7.15 -9.35
CA ALA A 102 3.79 -7.45 -8.12
C ALA A 102 3.04 -6.22 -7.58
N LEU A 103 3.64 -5.03 -7.62
CA LEU A 103 2.94 -3.80 -7.24
C LEU A 103 1.76 -3.54 -8.16
N LYS A 104 1.96 -3.73 -9.48
CA LYS A 104 0.87 -3.61 -10.45
C LYS A 104 -0.27 -4.59 -10.17
N ALA A 105 0.06 -5.83 -9.80
CA ALA A 105 -0.94 -6.83 -9.45
C ALA A 105 -1.68 -6.47 -8.15
N ALA A 106 -0.98 -5.98 -7.12
CA ALA A 106 -1.60 -5.52 -5.87
C ALA A 106 -2.61 -4.37 -6.09
N LEU A 107 -2.37 -3.49 -7.06
CA LEU A 107 -3.31 -2.41 -7.41
C LEU A 107 -4.70 -2.95 -7.82
N ALA A 108 -4.81 -4.19 -8.29
CA ALA A 108 -6.11 -4.79 -8.66
C ALA A 108 -7.07 -5.00 -7.47
N SER A 109 -6.55 -4.91 -6.26
CA SER A 109 -7.29 -5.04 -5.00
C SER A 109 -7.50 -3.71 -4.28
N VAL A 110 -7.03 -2.60 -4.87
CA VAL A 110 -7.30 -1.23 -4.37
C VAL A 110 -8.66 -0.76 -4.86
N TRP A 111 -9.45 -0.21 -3.95
CA TRP A 111 -10.69 0.50 -4.23
C TRP A 111 -10.48 2.00 -4.17
N VAL A 112 -10.76 2.69 -5.27
CA VAL A 112 -10.73 4.15 -5.34
C VAL A 112 -12.15 4.71 -5.23
N SER A 113 -12.34 5.68 -4.35
CA SER A 113 -13.62 6.33 -4.10
C SER A 113 -13.59 7.81 -4.47
N GLU A 114 -14.71 8.51 -4.36
CA GLU A 114 -14.84 9.95 -4.69
C GLU A 114 -13.89 10.87 -3.92
N GLY A 115 -13.32 10.40 -2.80
CA GLY A 115 -12.31 11.14 -2.03
C GLY A 115 -10.98 11.32 -2.76
N VAL A 116 -10.72 10.53 -3.80
CA VAL A 116 -9.54 10.61 -4.67
C VAL A 116 -9.86 11.47 -5.90
N GLU A 117 -8.94 12.35 -6.28
CA GLU A 117 -9.10 13.25 -7.41
C GLU A 117 -9.40 12.48 -8.71
N THR A 118 -10.31 13.00 -9.55
CA THR A 118 -10.80 12.28 -10.73
C THR A 118 -9.70 11.88 -11.71
N ASP A 119 -8.70 12.73 -11.93
CA ASP A 119 -7.57 12.41 -12.81
C ASP A 119 -6.69 11.30 -12.22
N VAL A 120 -6.46 11.32 -10.91
CA VAL A 120 -5.74 10.27 -10.19
C VAL A 120 -6.52 8.96 -10.24
N ARG A 121 -7.84 8.97 -10.02
CA ARG A 121 -8.67 7.76 -10.13
C ARG A 121 -8.58 7.12 -11.51
N HIS A 122 -8.73 7.90 -12.58
CA HIS A 122 -8.63 7.36 -13.94
C HIS A 122 -7.28 6.68 -14.20
N ARG A 123 -6.19 7.26 -13.66
CA ARG A 123 -4.84 6.69 -13.79
C ARG A 123 -4.67 5.42 -12.98
N LEU A 124 -5.17 5.39 -11.75
CA LEU A 124 -5.16 4.18 -10.91
C LEU A 124 -6.00 3.06 -11.54
N VAL A 125 -7.16 3.38 -12.10
CA VAL A 125 -7.99 2.42 -12.84
C VAL A 125 -7.27 1.88 -14.08
N ALA A 126 -6.55 2.73 -14.82
CA ALA A 126 -5.73 2.29 -15.95
C ALA A 126 -4.59 1.34 -15.54
N LEU A 127 -4.17 1.38 -14.26
CA LEU A 127 -3.21 0.43 -13.68
C LEU A 127 -3.87 -0.85 -13.13
N GLY A 128 -5.19 -0.86 -12.94
CA GLY A 128 -5.96 -2.03 -12.51
C GLY A 128 -6.84 -1.82 -11.28
N ALA A 129 -6.78 -0.65 -10.62
CA ALA A 129 -7.61 -0.37 -9.44
C ALA A 129 -9.11 -0.35 -9.77
N ARG A 130 -9.95 -0.61 -8.76
CA ARG A 130 -11.40 -0.68 -8.93
C ARG A 130 -12.05 0.64 -8.54
N ASP A 131 -12.81 1.22 -9.45
CA ASP A 131 -13.53 2.46 -9.18
C ASP A 131 -14.88 2.18 -8.52
N LEU A 132 -15.02 2.57 -7.26
CA LEU A 132 -16.30 2.47 -6.53
C LEU A 132 -17.23 3.66 -6.81
N SER A 133 -16.74 4.76 -7.37
CA SER A 133 -17.59 5.91 -7.72
C SER A 133 -18.58 5.61 -8.86
N VAL A 134 -18.33 4.55 -9.62
CA VAL A 134 -19.17 4.13 -10.76
C VAL A 134 -20.27 3.14 -10.33
N GLN A 135 -20.20 2.56 -9.12
CA GLN A 135 -21.18 1.58 -8.64
C GLN A 135 -22.47 2.18 -8.06
N GLY A 136 -22.63 3.51 -8.12
CA GLY A 136 -23.85 4.23 -7.70
C GLY A 136 -24.99 4.25 -8.74
N GLU A 137 -24.79 3.72 -9.95
CA GLU A 137 -25.83 3.65 -10.98
C GLU A 137 -26.24 2.20 -11.26
N THR A 138 -26.93 1.57 -10.31
CA THR A 138 -27.86 0.46 -10.63
C THR A 138 -29.13 0.60 -9.80
N HIS A 139 -30.25 0.54 -10.51
CA HIS A 139 -31.64 0.74 -10.07
C HIS A 139 -32.08 -0.08 -8.85
#